data_AF-U6D109-F1
#
_entry.id   AF-U6D109-F1
#
_cell.length_a   1.000
_cell.length_b   1.000
_cell.length_c   1.000
_cell.angle_alpha   90.00
_cell.angle_beta   90.00
_cell.angle_gamma   90.00
#
_symmetry.space_group_name_H-M   'P 1'
#
loop_
_entity.id
_entity.type
_entity.pdbx_description
1 polymer ?
#
loop_
_entity_poly.entity_id
_entity_poly.type
_entity_poly.pdbx_seq_one_letter_code
_entity_poly.pdbx_strand_id
1 'polypeptide(L)'
;GSDTYTSSSGSAEQTAPGDSTGYMEVSLDSLDLRVKGTLPSQAEGLANGPDMVETDGLQEVPLCSCRMETPKSREITTLANNQCMATESVDHELGRCTNSVVKHELMRPSSRAPLLVLCEDHRGRMVKHQCCPGCGYFCTAGSFMECQPESSVSHRFHKDCASRVNNASYCPHCGEEISKAKEVTIAKADTTSTVTPAPGQDKSSPVEGRADTTTGSTAGPLLS
;
A
#
# COMPACT_ATOMS: atom_id res chain seq x y z
N GLY A 1 -6.11 31.91 -60.84
CA GLY A 1 -7.55 31.98 -61.13
C GLY A 1 -8.16 30.71 -60.56
N SER A 2 -9.06 30.80 -59.58
CA SER A 2 -10.46 31.25 -59.72
C SER A 2 -11.26 30.19 -60.51
N ASP A 3 -12.39 29.63 -60.06
CA ASP A 3 -13.48 30.13 -59.22
C ASP A 3 -14.17 28.95 -58.47
N THR A 4 -14.59 29.01 -57.19
CA THR A 4 -15.73 29.71 -56.54
C THR A 4 -17.15 29.33 -57.00
N TYR A 5 -17.92 28.69 -56.10
CA TYR A 5 -19.33 29.04 -55.78
C TYR A 5 -19.59 28.65 -54.30
N THR A 6 -19.68 29.58 -53.34
CA THR A 6 -20.86 30.37 -52.86
C THR A 6 -21.95 29.49 -52.21
N SER A 7 -22.61 29.76 -51.07
CA SER A 7 -22.44 30.47 -49.77
C SER A 7 -23.84 30.53 -49.13
N SER A 8 -23.90 30.78 -47.81
CA SER A 8 -25.02 31.40 -47.04
C SER A 8 -26.10 30.47 -46.45
N SER A 9 -26.69 30.66 -45.26
CA SER A 9 -26.42 31.46 -44.03
C SER A 9 -27.54 31.18 -43.01
N GLY A 10 -27.20 31.18 -41.69
CA GLY A 10 -28.02 31.57 -40.52
C GLY A 10 -29.22 30.69 -40.11
N SER A 11 -29.68 30.62 -38.84
CA SER A 11 -29.36 31.37 -37.62
C SER A 11 -29.93 30.66 -36.37
N ALA A 12 -29.20 30.77 -35.25
CA ALA A 12 -29.58 30.83 -33.82
C ALA A 12 -30.80 30.07 -33.24
N GLU A 13 -30.56 29.36 -32.13
CA GLU A 13 -31.30 29.56 -30.87
C GLU A 13 -30.45 29.19 -29.64
N GLN A 14 -30.64 29.95 -28.54
CA GLN A 14 -29.88 29.96 -27.28
C GLN A 14 -30.45 28.97 -26.25
N THR A 15 -29.64 28.48 -25.31
CA THR A 15 -30.08 28.13 -23.92
C THR A 15 -28.88 28.03 -22.96
N ALA A 16 -28.84 28.98 -22.00
CA ALA A 16 -28.53 28.89 -20.56
C ALA A 16 -27.14 28.42 -20.03
N PRO A 17 -26.76 28.85 -18.79
CA PRO A 17 -25.39 29.11 -18.38
C PRO A 17 -24.73 27.93 -17.62
N GLY A 18 -23.48 27.64 -17.95
CA GLY A 18 -22.61 26.76 -17.18
C GLY A 18 -21.60 27.59 -16.41
N ASP A 19 -21.70 27.53 -15.08
CA ASP A 19 -20.77 28.08 -14.10
C ASP A 19 -19.38 27.44 -14.27
N SER A 20 -18.57 28.06 -15.14
CA SER A 20 -17.17 27.71 -15.30
C SER A 20 -16.40 28.42 -14.20
N THR A 21 -16.18 27.70 -13.10
CA THR A 21 -15.22 28.08 -12.06
C THR A 21 -13.85 28.25 -12.71
N GLY A 22 -13.54 29.51 -13.05
CA GLY A 22 -12.26 29.88 -13.63
C GLY A 22 -11.14 29.55 -12.66
N TYR A 23 -10.26 28.64 -13.06
CA TYR A 23 -8.94 28.55 -12.46
C TYR A 23 -8.22 29.86 -12.84
N MET A 24 -7.91 30.68 -11.84
CA MET A 24 -7.11 31.87 -12.04
C MET A 24 -5.67 31.50 -11.69
N GLU A 25 -4.82 31.33 -12.71
CA GLU A 25 -3.39 31.16 -12.49
C GLU A 25 -2.79 32.48 -12.02
N VAL A 26 -2.12 32.45 -10.86
CA VAL A 26 -1.40 33.59 -10.30
C VAL A 26 0.10 33.39 -10.55
N SER A 27 0.73 34.36 -11.22
CA SER A 27 2.16 34.33 -11.53
C SER A 27 3.01 34.47 -10.26
N LEU A 28 4.06 33.64 -10.14
CA LEU A 28 4.97 33.61 -8.99
C LEU A 28 5.73 34.93 -8.76
N ASP A 29 5.74 35.82 -9.76
CA ASP A 29 6.37 37.14 -9.68
C ASP A 29 5.58 38.14 -8.79
N SER A 30 4.37 37.78 -8.36
CA SER A 30 3.54 38.59 -7.46
C SER A 30 3.77 38.31 -5.97
N LEU A 31 4.67 37.39 -5.63
CA LEU A 31 5.08 37.09 -4.25
C LEU A 31 6.27 37.99 -3.88
N ASP A 32 6.01 39.14 -3.23
CA ASP A 32 7.07 40.00 -2.67
C ASP A 32 7.71 39.35 -1.43
N LEU A 33 8.51 38.30 -1.64
CA LEU A 33 9.47 37.82 -0.65
C LEU A 33 10.71 38.70 -0.73
N ARG A 34 10.61 39.87 -0.11
CA ARG A 34 11.73 40.79 0.10
C ARG A 34 12.77 40.16 1.02
N VAL A 35 13.60 39.29 0.46
CA VAL A 35 14.86 38.84 1.07
C VAL A 35 15.87 39.96 0.84
N LYS A 36 16.09 40.77 1.87
CA LYS A 36 17.14 41.78 1.85
C LYS A 36 18.47 41.06 2.04
N GLY A 37 19.06 40.65 0.92
CA GLY A 37 20.41 40.13 0.87
C GLY A 37 21.41 41.19 1.29
N THR A 38 22.24 40.86 2.28
CA THR A 38 23.56 41.44 2.44
C THR A 38 24.53 40.31 2.78
N LEU A 39 25.26 39.85 1.76
CA LEU A 39 26.53 39.15 1.96
C LEU A 39 27.55 40.17 2.50
N PRO A 40 28.47 39.75 3.37
CA PRO A 40 29.82 40.25 3.26
C PRO A 40 30.83 39.09 3.13
N SER A 41 31.73 39.26 2.16
CA SER A 41 32.93 38.47 2.00
C SER A 41 34.11 39.25 2.60
N GLN A 42 34.90 38.54 3.39
CA GLN A 42 36.33 38.72 3.70
C GLN A 42 36.75 39.42 5.02
N ALA A 43 37.43 38.58 5.82
CA ALA A 43 38.79 38.71 6.36
C ALA A 43 39.02 39.24 7.80
N GLU A 44 39.97 38.53 8.44
CA GLU A 44 40.78 38.85 9.63
C GLU A 44 40.11 38.85 11.04
N GLY A 45 40.52 37.87 11.86
CA GLY A 45 41.09 38.17 13.19
C GLY A 45 40.19 38.19 14.44
N LEU A 46 40.39 37.15 15.26
CA LEU A 46 40.40 37.13 16.73
C LEU A 46 39.08 37.04 17.55
N ALA A 47 39.12 36.04 18.45
CA ALA A 47 38.60 35.98 19.82
C ALA A 47 37.15 35.50 20.10
N ASN A 48 37.10 34.26 20.59
CA ASN A 48 36.22 33.67 21.62
C ASN A 48 34.78 34.20 21.80
N GLY A 49 33.82 33.32 21.49
CA GLY A 49 32.49 33.27 22.10
C GLY A 49 31.80 31.95 21.71
N PRO A 50 31.19 31.20 22.64
CA PRO A 50 30.39 30.04 22.29
C PRO A 50 29.00 30.55 21.91
N ASP A 51 28.83 30.95 20.65
CA ASP A 51 27.49 31.19 20.13
C ASP A 51 26.83 29.84 19.84
N MET A 52 26.11 29.38 20.86
CA MET A 52 25.09 28.34 20.80
C MET A 52 24.08 28.77 19.74
N VAL A 53 24.30 28.32 18.50
CA VAL A 53 23.25 28.32 17.48
C VAL A 53 22.23 27.31 17.96
N GLU A 54 21.25 27.80 18.73
CA GLU A 54 19.94 27.18 18.93
C GLU A 54 19.28 27.10 17.55
N THR A 55 19.75 26.14 16.74
CA THR A 55 18.97 25.64 15.63
C THR A 55 17.82 24.93 16.32
N ASP A 56 16.61 25.47 16.20
CA ASP A 56 15.36 24.79 16.54
C ASP A 56 15.32 23.49 15.72
N GLY A 57 16.03 22.48 16.23
CA GLY A 57 16.32 21.23 15.58
C GLY A 57 15.13 20.32 15.77
N LEU A 58 13.98 20.73 15.20
CA LEU A 58 12.82 19.86 15.06
C LEU A 58 13.29 18.63 14.29
N GLN A 59 13.68 17.60 15.03
CA GLN A 59 14.11 16.32 14.49
C GLN A 59 12.86 15.66 13.90
N GLU A 60 12.61 15.89 12.62
CA GLU A 60 11.44 15.35 11.94
C GLU A 60 11.52 13.82 11.88
N VAL A 61 10.39 13.17 12.14
CA VAL A 61 10.28 11.71 12.03
C VAL A 61 10.32 11.36 10.54
N PRO A 62 11.29 10.55 10.07
CA PRO A 62 11.34 10.15 8.66
C PRO A 62 10.10 9.31 8.32
N LEU A 63 9.36 9.75 7.31
CA LEU A 63 8.12 9.13 6.84
C LEU A 63 8.39 7.98 5.85
N CYS A 64 7.39 7.14 5.61
CA CYS A 64 7.54 6.02 4.66
C CYS A 64 7.64 6.47 3.20
N SER A 65 8.30 5.65 2.40
CA SER A 65 8.36 5.75 0.94
C SER A 65 7.58 4.63 0.24
N CYS A 66 6.61 4.02 0.93
CA CYS A 66 5.86 2.84 0.48
C CYS A 66 5.11 3.03 -0.86
N ARG A 67 4.85 4.27 -1.29
CA ARG A 67 4.22 4.56 -2.60
C ARG A 67 5.20 5.04 -3.66
N MET A 68 6.47 5.17 -3.32
CA MET A 68 7.49 5.63 -4.25
C MET A 68 7.98 4.45 -5.08
N GLU A 69 7.80 4.57 -6.39
CA GLU A 69 8.44 3.71 -7.37
C GLU A 69 9.76 4.36 -7.80
N THR A 70 10.84 3.59 -7.78
CA THR A 70 12.16 4.00 -8.27
C THR A 70 12.40 3.35 -9.63
N PRO A 71 13.05 4.04 -10.58
CA PRO A 71 13.42 3.45 -11.86
C PRO A 71 14.19 2.13 -11.71
N LYS A 72 14.07 1.28 -12.74
CA LYS A 72 14.70 -0.04 -12.79
C LYS A 72 16.22 0.07 -12.62
N SER A 73 16.81 -0.75 -11.75
CA SER A 73 18.27 -0.93 -11.66
C SER A 73 18.66 -2.26 -12.26
N ARG A 74 19.65 -2.24 -13.17
CA ARG A 74 20.19 -3.45 -13.81
C ARG A 74 20.80 -4.40 -12.79
N GLU A 75 21.54 -3.89 -11.82
CA GLU A 75 22.20 -4.69 -10.78
C GLU A 75 21.19 -5.44 -9.93
N ILE A 76 20.19 -4.72 -9.41
CA ILE A 76 19.15 -5.30 -8.54
C ILE A 76 18.30 -6.30 -9.33
N THR A 77 17.91 -5.95 -10.56
CA THR A 77 17.12 -6.85 -11.42
C THR A 77 17.88 -8.14 -11.75
N THR A 78 19.19 -8.03 -12.00
CA THR A 78 20.04 -9.20 -12.27
C THR A 78 20.18 -10.06 -11.02
N LEU A 79 20.41 -9.46 -9.86
CA LEU A 79 20.48 -10.16 -8.57
C LEU A 79 19.18 -10.90 -8.24
N ALA A 80 18.04 -10.28 -8.53
CA ALA A 80 16.73 -10.86 -8.25
C ALA A 80 16.38 -12.05 -9.16
N ASN A 81 16.99 -12.15 -10.34
CA ASN A 81 16.75 -13.24 -11.30
C ASN A 81 15.25 -13.53 -11.54
N ASN A 82 14.47 -12.47 -11.79
CA ASN A 82 13.01 -12.52 -11.97
C ASN A 82 12.20 -13.08 -10.78
N GLN A 83 12.79 -13.15 -9.58
CA GLN A 83 12.11 -13.54 -8.35
C GLN A 83 11.87 -12.35 -7.43
N CYS A 84 10.78 -12.40 -6.68
CA CYS A 84 10.44 -11.40 -5.68
C CYS A 84 11.48 -11.39 -4.56
N MET A 85 11.97 -10.19 -4.19
CA MET A 85 12.93 -10.02 -3.10
C MET A 85 12.27 -9.79 -1.72
N ALA A 86 10.94 -9.83 -1.65
CA ALA A 86 10.23 -9.60 -0.40
C ALA A 86 10.58 -10.66 0.66
N THR A 87 10.76 -10.18 1.89
CA THR A 87 10.83 -11.03 3.08
C THR A 87 9.60 -10.74 3.94
N GLU A 88 8.92 -11.79 4.33
CA GLU A 88 7.73 -11.76 5.17
C GLU A 88 8.08 -12.15 6.59
N SER A 89 7.45 -11.48 7.56
CA SER A 89 7.50 -11.79 8.97
C SER A 89 6.20 -12.48 9.36
N VAL A 90 6.33 -13.67 9.94
CA VAL A 90 5.23 -14.52 10.42
C VAL A 90 5.60 -15.03 11.81
N ASP A 91 4.95 -14.53 12.86
CA ASP A 91 5.29 -14.88 14.26
C ASP A 91 6.80 -14.78 14.57
N HIS A 92 7.44 -13.70 14.08
CA HIS A 92 8.88 -13.45 14.18
C HIS A 92 9.79 -14.36 13.33
N GLU A 93 9.24 -15.34 12.63
CA GLU A 93 9.97 -16.11 11.63
C GLU A 93 9.98 -15.38 10.28
N LEU A 94 11.09 -15.48 9.57
CA LEU A 94 11.29 -14.81 8.29
C LEU A 94 11.19 -15.79 7.13
N GLY A 95 10.30 -15.52 6.18
CA GLY A 95 10.13 -16.28 4.95
C GLY A 95 10.41 -15.42 3.71
N ARG A 96 11.16 -15.92 2.74
CA ARG A 96 11.32 -15.24 1.45
C ARG A 96 10.15 -15.56 0.54
N CYS A 97 9.68 -14.57 -0.20
CA CYS A 97 8.75 -14.81 -1.29
C CYS A 97 9.45 -15.58 -2.42
N THR A 98 8.73 -16.50 -3.06
CA THR A 98 9.23 -17.28 -4.21
C THR A 98 8.49 -16.95 -5.52
N ASN A 99 7.57 -15.99 -5.49
CA ASN A 99 6.77 -15.61 -6.67
C ASN A 99 7.64 -14.89 -7.70
N SER A 100 7.25 -15.00 -8.96
CA SER A 100 7.92 -14.30 -10.06
C SER A 100 7.56 -12.81 -10.10
N VAL A 101 8.46 -12.04 -10.69
CA VAL A 101 8.29 -10.60 -10.93
C VAL A 101 7.93 -10.37 -12.40
N VAL A 102 6.92 -9.54 -12.62
CA VAL A 102 6.56 -9.03 -13.96
C VAL A 102 6.96 -7.57 -14.15
N LYS A 103 6.96 -6.77 -13.08
CA LYS A 103 7.27 -5.33 -13.08
C LYS A 103 8.56 -5.06 -12.29
N HIS A 104 9.54 -4.41 -12.92
CA HIS A 104 10.90 -4.26 -12.37
C HIS A 104 11.21 -2.89 -11.75
N GLU A 105 10.25 -1.97 -11.73
CA GLU A 105 10.35 -0.74 -10.94
C GLU A 105 10.48 -1.10 -9.46
N LEU A 106 11.42 -0.45 -8.80
CA LEU A 106 11.84 -0.83 -7.46
C LEU A 106 11.03 -0.08 -6.42
N MET A 107 10.84 -0.70 -5.26
CA MET A 107 10.17 -0.08 -4.12
C MET A 107 10.94 -0.33 -2.83
N ARG A 108 10.76 0.55 -1.84
CA ARG A 108 11.23 0.36 -0.46
C ARG A 108 10.32 1.12 0.50
N PRO A 109 10.13 0.63 1.74
CA PRO A 109 9.27 1.30 2.72
C PRO A 109 9.95 2.52 3.38
N SER A 110 11.28 2.58 3.42
CA SER A 110 12.06 3.73 3.89
C SER A 110 13.48 3.69 3.33
N SER A 111 14.27 4.74 3.58
CA SER A 111 15.71 4.77 3.29
C SER A 111 16.53 3.77 4.11
N ARG A 112 15.99 3.23 5.22
CA ARG A 112 16.65 2.21 6.05
C ARG A 112 16.56 0.81 5.44
N ALA A 113 15.60 0.60 4.54
CA ALA A 113 15.40 -0.66 3.85
C ALA A 113 16.03 -0.63 2.44
N PRO A 114 16.53 -1.77 1.93
CA PRO A 114 17.04 -1.86 0.58
C PRO A 114 15.92 -1.65 -0.45
N LEU A 115 16.30 -1.21 -1.65
CA LEU A 115 15.41 -1.25 -2.81
C LEU A 115 15.15 -2.70 -3.21
N LEU A 116 13.88 -3.04 -3.43
CA LEU A 116 13.43 -4.37 -3.76
C LEU A 116 12.71 -4.35 -5.10
N VAL A 117 12.88 -5.44 -5.86
CA VAL A 117 11.93 -5.79 -6.90
C VAL A 117 10.92 -6.80 -6.33
N LEU A 118 9.63 -6.59 -6.63
CA LEU A 118 8.53 -7.24 -5.94
C LEU A 118 7.54 -7.86 -6.93
N CYS A 119 6.92 -8.99 -6.57
CA CYS A 119 5.76 -9.51 -7.29
C CYS A 119 4.54 -8.61 -7.06
N GLU A 120 3.49 -8.75 -7.88
CA GLU A 120 2.31 -7.86 -7.79
C GLU A 120 1.64 -7.88 -6.41
N ASP A 121 1.59 -9.03 -5.74
CA ASP A 121 1.02 -9.14 -4.38
C ASP A 121 1.80 -8.29 -3.37
N HIS A 122 3.13 -8.35 -3.41
CA HIS A 122 3.98 -7.56 -2.52
C HIS A 122 3.98 -6.07 -2.89
N ARG A 123 3.85 -5.72 -4.17
CA ARG A 123 3.65 -4.33 -4.60
C ARG A 123 2.35 -3.77 -4.03
N GLY A 124 1.26 -4.52 -4.13
CA GLY A 124 -0.03 -4.17 -3.55
C GLY A 124 0.02 -4.01 -2.03
N ARG A 125 0.75 -4.90 -1.33
CA ARG A 125 0.95 -4.79 0.12
C ARG A 125 1.85 -3.63 0.53
N MET A 126 2.85 -3.29 -0.30
CA MET A 126 3.73 -2.14 -0.06
C MET A 126 2.90 -0.85 -0.05
N VAL A 127 2.07 -0.61 -1.07
CA VAL A 127 1.24 0.62 -1.16
C VAL A 127 0.08 0.67 -0.15
N LYS A 128 -0.27 -0.47 0.45
CA LYS A 128 -1.17 -0.61 1.61
C LYS A 128 -0.45 -0.49 2.95
N HIS A 129 0.83 -0.10 2.96
CA HIS A 129 1.63 0.13 4.17
C HIS A 129 1.75 -1.09 5.09
N GLN A 130 1.82 -2.27 4.49
CA GLN A 130 1.99 -3.55 5.21
C GLN A 130 3.46 -4.02 5.25
N CYS A 131 4.38 -3.21 4.74
CA CYS A 131 5.82 -3.42 4.86
C CYS A 131 6.37 -2.49 5.94
N CYS A 132 7.05 -3.05 6.94
CA CYS A 132 7.55 -2.29 8.08
C CYS A 132 8.73 -1.39 7.66
N PRO A 133 8.65 -0.05 7.80
CA PRO A 133 9.74 0.85 7.40
C PRO A 133 11.00 0.73 8.25
N GLY A 134 10.91 0.17 9.46
CA GLY A 134 12.06 0.01 10.35
C GLY A 134 12.99 -1.15 9.96
N CYS A 135 12.45 -2.25 9.41
CA CYS A 135 13.22 -3.44 9.06
C CYS A 135 13.10 -3.90 7.60
N GLY A 136 12.12 -3.41 6.85
CA GLY A 136 11.89 -3.80 5.46
C GLY A 136 11.07 -5.09 5.26
N TYR A 137 10.57 -5.71 6.33
CA TYR A 137 9.79 -6.96 6.23
C TYR A 137 8.29 -6.70 6.12
N PHE A 138 7.62 -7.55 5.33
CA PHE A 138 6.16 -7.53 5.22
C PHE A 138 5.52 -8.19 6.45
N CYS A 139 4.62 -7.46 7.10
CA CYS A 139 3.93 -7.89 8.31
C CYS A 139 2.72 -8.79 7.91
N THR A 140 2.98 -10.07 7.68
CA THR A 140 2.00 -11.02 7.12
C THR A 140 1.12 -11.64 8.21
N ALA A 141 1.72 -12.22 9.26
CA ALA A 141 0.99 -12.86 10.35
C ALA A 141 1.74 -12.75 11.69
N GLY A 142 1.02 -12.81 12.80
CA GLY A 142 1.55 -12.57 14.15
C GLY A 142 1.19 -11.19 14.69
N SER A 143 1.94 -10.75 15.71
CA SER A 143 1.64 -9.52 16.45
C SER A 143 2.38 -8.30 15.90
N PHE A 144 1.63 -7.24 15.59
CA PHE A 144 2.13 -5.99 15.02
C PHE A 144 1.44 -4.78 15.63
N MET A 145 2.04 -3.60 15.48
CA MET A 145 1.36 -2.33 15.72
C MET A 145 0.58 -1.91 14.48
N GLU A 146 -0.66 -1.46 14.68
CA GLU A 146 -1.53 -0.91 13.66
C GLU A 146 -1.90 0.53 14.01
N CYS A 147 -1.43 1.47 13.20
CA CYS A 147 -1.76 2.90 13.28
C CYS A 147 -2.77 3.24 12.19
N GLN A 148 -3.87 3.90 12.56
CA GLN A 148 -4.96 4.22 11.65
C GLN A 148 -5.19 5.75 11.63
N PRO A 149 -4.40 6.51 10.85
CA PRO A 149 -4.53 7.97 10.78
C PRO A 149 -5.85 8.41 10.12
N GLU A 150 -6.38 7.57 9.23
CA GLU A 150 -7.68 7.75 8.57
C GLU A 150 -8.42 6.41 8.58
N SER A 151 -9.76 6.45 8.59
CA SER A 151 -10.63 5.27 8.63
C SER A 151 -10.30 4.21 7.55
N SER A 152 -9.81 4.64 6.38
CA SER A 152 -9.51 3.76 5.23
C SER A 152 -8.05 3.31 5.12
N VAL A 153 -7.13 3.86 5.93
CA VAL A 153 -5.70 3.59 5.83
C VAL A 153 -5.18 3.01 7.14
N SER A 154 -4.64 1.79 7.07
CA SER A 154 -3.96 1.14 8.18
C SER A 154 -2.47 1.02 7.88
N HIS A 155 -1.64 1.49 8.81
CA HIS A 155 -0.18 1.39 8.78
C HIS A 155 0.26 0.27 9.71
N ARG A 156 1.09 -0.67 9.21
CA ARG A 156 1.57 -1.81 10.00
C ARG A 156 3.07 -1.81 10.18
N PHE A 157 3.52 -2.08 11.40
CA PHE A 157 4.93 -2.13 11.74
C PHE A 157 5.17 -2.95 13.01
N HIS A 158 6.39 -3.45 13.21
CA HIS A 158 6.77 -4.11 14.46
C HIS A 158 6.91 -3.09 15.59
N LYS A 159 6.55 -3.48 16.81
CA LYS A 159 6.65 -2.62 18.00
C LYS A 159 8.06 -2.05 18.19
N ASP A 160 9.10 -2.86 18.00
CA ASP A 160 10.50 -2.45 18.13
C ASP A 160 11.01 -1.61 16.95
N CYS A 161 10.25 -1.54 15.85
CA CYS A 161 10.56 -0.75 14.67
C CYS A 161 9.96 0.67 14.70
N ALA A 162 9.37 1.06 15.82
CA ALA A 162 8.93 2.42 16.09
C ALA A 162 10.03 3.45 15.84
N SER A 163 9.69 4.59 15.23
CA SER A 163 10.58 5.75 15.18
C SER A 163 10.65 6.38 16.57
N ARG A 164 11.85 6.76 17.04
CA ARG A 164 12.03 7.38 18.35
C ARG A 164 12.61 8.79 18.20
N VAL A 165 11.95 9.77 18.80
CA VAL A 165 12.38 11.18 18.85
C VAL A 165 12.02 11.71 20.24
N ASN A 166 12.92 12.43 20.90
CA ASN A 166 12.68 13.08 22.20
C ASN A 166 11.99 12.18 23.26
N ASN A 167 12.48 10.94 23.41
CA ASN A 167 11.92 9.93 24.32
C ASN A 167 10.47 9.46 24.02
N ALA A 168 9.86 9.94 22.94
CA ALA A 168 8.57 9.49 22.44
C ALA A 168 8.74 8.53 21.26
N SER A 169 7.71 7.72 21.00
CA SER A 169 7.71 6.74 19.92
C SER A 169 6.58 7.02 18.94
N TYR A 170 6.89 6.91 17.64
CA TYR A 170 6.03 7.32 16.54
C TYR A 170 5.93 6.20 15.50
N CYS A 171 4.79 6.20 14.81
CA CYS A 171 4.54 5.38 13.65
C CYS A 171 5.59 5.71 12.57
N PRO A 172 6.38 4.73 12.11
CA PRO A 172 7.42 4.96 11.11
C PRO A 172 6.88 5.21 9.70
N HIS A 173 5.55 5.17 9.52
CA HIS A 173 4.90 5.47 8.25
C HIS A 173 4.48 6.94 8.11
N CYS A 174 3.83 7.48 9.14
CA CYS A 174 3.20 8.81 9.09
C CYS A 174 3.61 9.75 10.22
N GLY A 175 4.45 9.32 11.16
CA GLY A 175 4.91 10.16 12.27
C GLY A 175 3.88 10.37 13.40
N GLU A 176 2.72 9.72 13.35
CA GLU A 176 1.74 9.76 14.44
C GLU A 176 2.25 9.03 15.70
N GLU A 177 1.87 9.51 16.89
CA GLU A 177 2.28 8.88 18.15
C GLU A 177 1.79 7.43 18.28
N ILE A 178 2.63 6.56 18.84
CA ILE A 178 2.28 5.15 19.06
C ILE A 178 1.13 4.98 20.07
N SER A 179 0.90 5.95 20.94
CA SER A 179 -0.26 5.97 21.84
C SER A 179 -1.61 5.86 21.09
N LYS A 180 -1.65 6.26 19.82
CA LYS A 180 -2.82 6.13 18.93
C LYS A 180 -2.85 4.83 18.12
N ALA A 181 -1.78 4.03 18.19
CA ALA A 181 -1.69 2.73 17.53
C ALA A 181 -2.12 1.61 18.49
N LYS A 182 -2.74 0.57 17.94
CA LYS A 182 -3.15 -0.62 18.69
C LYS A 182 -2.26 -1.80 18.32
N GLU A 183 -1.99 -2.68 19.27
CA GLU A 183 -1.40 -3.98 18.97
C GLU A 183 -2.48 -4.89 18.38
N VAL A 184 -2.18 -5.49 17.22
CA VAL A 184 -3.08 -6.41 16.52
C VAL A 184 -2.37 -7.74 16.29
N THR A 185 -3.14 -8.82 16.38
CA THR A 185 -2.66 -10.16 16.02
C THR A 185 -3.36 -10.62 14.75
N ILE A 186 -2.57 -10.96 13.74
CA ILE A 186 -3.05 -11.46 12.46
C ILE A 186 -2.84 -12.97 12.45
N ALA A 187 -3.93 -13.74 12.38
CA ALA A 187 -3.83 -15.18 12.28
C ALA A 187 -3.08 -15.58 10.99
N LYS A 188 -2.28 -16.65 11.06
CA LYS A 188 -1.82 -17.31 9.84
C LYS A 188 -3.09 -17.79 9.10
N ALA A 189 -3.21 -17.47 7.82
CA ALA A 189 -4.26 -18.08 7.01
C ALA A 189 -3.93 -19.56 6.89
N ASP A 190 -4.73 -20.43 7.51
CA ASP A 190 -4.64 -21.88 7.32
C ASP A 190 -4.93 -22.20 5.86
N THR A 191 -3.90 -22.40 5.06
CA THR A 191 -4.02 -22.98 3.73
C THR A 191 -4.23 -24.50 3.85
N THR A 192 -5.22 -24.93 4.65
CA THR A 192 -5.69 -26.32 4.68
C THR A 192 -6.62 -26.55 3.49
N SER A 193 -6.03 -26.68 2.30
CA SER A 193 -6.68 -27.30 1.15
C SER A 193 -6.35 -28.79 1.13
N THR A 194 -7.08 -29.60 1.90
CA THR A 194 -7.28 -31.02 1.59
C THR A 194 -8.58 -31.50 2.22
N VAL A 195 -9.65 -31.55 1.42
CA VAL A 195 -10.79 -32.43 1.70
C VAL A 195 -10.24 -33.85 1.70
N THR A 196 -10.15 -34.47 2.88
CA THR A 196 -10.01 -35.92 2.99
C THR A 196 -11.42 -36.52 2.91
N PRO A 197 -11.76 -37.36 1.92
CA PRO A 197 -12.94 -38.20 2.03
C PRO A 197 -12.66 -39.22 3.15
N ALA A 198 -13.54 -39.28 4.15
CA ALA A 198 -13.44 -40.28 5.20
C ALA A 198 -13.45 -41.70 4.58
N PRO A 199 -12.50 -42.59 4.94
CA PRO A 199 -12.58 -44.00 4.61
C PRO A 199 -13.69 -44.65 5.44
N GLY A 200 -14.52 -45.44 4.78
CA GLY A 200 -15.70 -46.08 5.35
C GLY A 200 -15.45 -46.91 6.60
N GLN A 201 -16.44 -46.91 7.48
CA GLN A 201 -16.61 -47.95 8.49
C GLN A 201 -17.86 -48.76 8.13
N ASP A 202 -17.59 -49.92 7.54
CA ASP A 202 -18.51 -51.05 7.52
C ASP A 202 -18.57 -51.63 8.94
N LYS A 203 -19.78 -51.79 9.49
CA LYS A 203 -20.09 -52.87 10.43
C LYS A 203 -21.57 -53.16 10.44
N SER A 204 -21.86 -54.37 10.01
CA SER A 204 -23.12 -55.02 9.71
C SER A 204 -23.81 -55.58 10.96
N SER A 205 -25.14 -55.77 10.89
CA SER A 205 -25.99 -56.88 11.40
C SER A 205 -27.35 -56.40 11.95
N PRO A 206 -28.44 -57.20 11.94
CA PRO A 206 -28.88 -58.21 10.97
C PRO A 206 -30.36 -58.02 10.51
N VAL A 207 -30.71 -58.93 9.59
CA VAL A 207 -31.94 -59.24 8.85
C VAL A 207 -33.32 -59.11 9.54
N GLU A 208 -34.31 -58.72 8.71
CA GLU A 208 -35.70 -59.22 8.54
C GLU A 208 -36.56 -58.01 8.10
N GLY A 209 -37.20 -57.92 6.94
CA GLY A 209 -37.70 -58.93 6.03
C GLY A 209 -39.13 -58.50 5.66
N ARG A 210 -39.36 -58.03 4.44
CA ARG A 210 -40.63 -58.17 3.70
C ARG A 210 -40.50 -57.53 2.32
N ALA A 211 -40.52 -58.39 1.31
CA ALA A 211 -40.74 -58.03 -0.07
C ALA A 211 -42.23 -57.76 -0.29
N ASP A 212 -42.56 -56.76 -1.09
CA ASP A 212 -43.76 -56.78 -1.92
C ASP A 212 -43.51 -55.92 -3.17
N THR A 213 -43.34 -56.62 -4.30
CA THR A 213 -43.40 -56.09 -5.66
C THR A 213 -44.86 -55.86 -6.04
N THR A 214 -45.19 -54.77 -6.74
CA THR A 214 -46.13 -54.80 -7.87
C THR A 214 -46.00 -53.54 -8.74
N THR A 215 -45.71 -53.82 -10.01
CA THR A 215 -45.75 -52.99 -11.21
C THR A 215 -47.16 -52.50 -11.53
N GLY A 216 -47.33 -51.33 -12.15
CA GLY A 216 -48.61 -51.01 -12.81
C GLY A 216 -48.78 -49.57 -13.28
N SER A 217 -48.34 -49.29 -14.51
CA SER A 217 -48.82 -48.16 -15.31
C SER A 217 -50.33 -48.29 -15.57
N THR A 218 -51.10 -47.21 -15.43
CA THR A 218 -52.25 -46.91 -16.31
C THR A 218 -52.72 -45.47 -16.17
N ALA A 219 -53.05 -44.89 -17.31
CA ALA A 219 -53.65 -43.58 -17.53
C ALA A 219 -55.13 -43.51 -17.08
N GLY A 220 -55.63 -42.31 -16.84
CA GLY A 220 -57.06 -41.99 -16.83
C GLY A 220 -57.46 -40.81 -15.93
N PRO A 221 -58.58 -40.08 -16.22
CA PRO A 221 -58.59 -38.61 -16.18
C PRO A 221 -59.62 -37.94 -15.24
N LEU A 222 -59.53 -36.59 -15.21
CA LEU A 222 -60.62 -35.58 -15.10
C LEU A 222 -61.18 -35.17 -13.71
N LEU A 223 -61.50 -33.86 -13.65
CA LEU A 223 -62.37 -33.09 -12.73
C LEU A 223 -61.68 -32.61 -11.43
N SER A 224 -61.66 -31.32 -11.08
CA SER A 224 -62.49 -30.15 -11.42
C SER A 224 -61.65 -28.87 -11.47
#